data_AF-A0A9D7GH29-F1
#
_entry.id   AF-A0A9D7GH29-F1
#
_cell.length_a   1.000
_cell.length_b   1.000
_cell.length_c   1.000
_cell.angle_alpha   90.00
_cell.angle_beta   90.00
_cell.angle_gamma   90.00
#
_symmetry.space_group_name_H-M   'P 1'
#
loop_
_entity.id
_entity.type
_entity.pdbx_description
1 polymer ?
#
loop_
_entity_poly.entity_id
_entity_poly.type
_entity_poly.pdbx_seq_one_letter_code
_entity_poly.pdbx_strand_id
1 'polypeptide(L)'
;MKRVLMLAALLGLAGCSQEVPNVPAPAPAPAASTAAAAAAPVTDALPADKVSVALSDVDCSGTPVAVATMGWDAGALAAGGVSVFVESPGNPRKLWVEAGQKDTATTGKWVFEGTQFTLQDRVSGAVLARRAVAKIPCQKQ
;
A
#
# COMPACT_ATOMS: atom_id res chain seq x y z
N MET A 1 -31.00 -59.67 29.69
CA MET A 1 -31.87 -60.29 28.66
C MET A 1 -31.24 -59.96 27.30
N LYS A 2 -30.34 -60.79 26.73
CA LYS A 2 -30.58 -61.93 25.79
C LYS A 2 -31.42 -61.44 24.59
N ARG A 3 -30.91 -61.26 23.37
CA ARG A 3 -30.27 -62.18 22.40
C ARG A 3 -29.29 -61.36 21.50
N VAL A 4 -28.03 -61.67 21.21
CA VAL A 4 -27.35 -62.89 20.72
C VAL A 4 -27.63 -63.22 19.25
N LEU A 5 -26.53 -63.29 18.49
CA LEU A 5 -26.28 -63.91 17.16
C LEU A 5 -26.80 -63.14 15.92
N MET A 6 -26.12 -63.05 14.77
CA MET A 6 -24.77 -63.41 14.28
C MET A 6 -24.72 -63.10 12.76
N LEU A 7 -23.52 -63.21 12.15
CA LEU A 7 -23.25 -63.47 10.71
C LEU A 7 -23.49 -62.27 9.76
N ALA A 8 -22.68 -61.94 8.76
CA ALA A 8 -21.48 -62.49 8.14
C ALA A 8 -20.86 -61.32 7.32
N ALA A 9 -19.58 -61.01 7.46
CA ALA A 9 -18.50 -61.41 6.54
C ALA A 9 -18.71 -61.05 5.04
N LEU A 10 -17.77 -60.21 4.56
CA LEU A 10 -17.07 -60.26 3.27
C LEU A 10 -17.60 -59.53 2.02
N LEU A 11 -16.66 -58.74 1.46
CA LEU A 11 -16.36 -58.48 0.04
C LEU A 11 -17.16 -57.41 -0.72
N GLY A 12 -16.42 -56.42 -1.23
CA GLY A 12 -16.87 -55.57 -2.33
C GLY A 12 -16.01 -54.32 -2.52
N LEU A 13 -14.78 -54.46 -3.04
CA LEU A 13 -14.12 -53.35 -3.73
C LEU A 13 -15.00 -52.95 -4.92
N ALA A 14 -15.60 -51.77 -4.86
CA ALA A 14 -16.05 -51.06 -6.04
C ALA A 14 -15.60 -49.61 -5.86
N GLY A 15 -14.50 -49.27 -6.51
CA GLY A 15 -14.08 -47.89 -6.64
C GLY A 15 -15.20 -47.10 -7.28
N CYS A 16 -15.68 -46.06 -6.59
CA CYS A 16 -16.47 -45.03 -7.22
C CYS A 16 -15.54 -44.27 -8.18
N SER A 17 -15.38 -44.80 -9.39
CA SER A 17 -15.20 -43.98 -10.58
C SER A 17 -16.50 -43.18 -10.70
N GLN A 18 -16.56 -42.04 -10.01
CA GLN A 18 -17.46 -40.98 -10.41
C GLN A 18 -16.87 -40.42 -11.71
N GLU A 19 -17.47 -40.83 -12.82
CA GLU A 19 -17.32 -40.20 -14.12
C GLU A 19 -17.53 -38.69 -13.91
N VAL A 20 -16.42 -37.95 -13.85
CA VAL A 20 -16.46 -36.49 -13.77
C VAL A 20 -17.11 -36.03 -15.07
N PRO A 21 -18.27 -35.35 -15.03
CA PRO A 21 -18.85 -34.77 -16.22
C PRO A 21 -17.79 -33.92 -16.90
N ASN A 22 -17.55 -34.17 -18.19
CA ASN A 22 -16.67 -33.36 -19.01
C ASN A 22 -17.32 -31.97 -19.17
N VAL A 23 -17.15 -31.13 -18.15
CA VAL A 23 -17.46 -29.70 -18.21
C VAL A 23 -16.39 -29.10 -19.13
N PRO A 24 -16.76 -28.49 -20.26
CA PRO A 24 -15.82 -27.76 -21.09
C PRO A 24 -15.07 -26.76 -20.20
N ALA A 25 -13.73 -26.85 -20.21
CA ALA A 25 -12.91 -25.87 -19.53
C ALA A 25 -13.35 -24.47 -20.01
N PRO A 26 -13.61 -23.51 -19.11
CA PRO A 26 -13.88 -22.15 -19.53
C PRO A 26 -12.70 -21.71 -20.39
N ALA A 27 -13.01 -21.27 -21.62
CA ALA A 27 -12.03 -20.70 -22.53
C ALA A 27 -11.21 -19.66 -21.75
N PRO A 28 -9.89 -19.58 -21.96
CA PRO A 28 -9.08 -18.55 -21.32
C PRO A 28 -9.71 -17.21 -21.66
N ALA A 29 -10.30 -16.57 -20.65
CA ALA A 29 -10.75 -15.20 -20.77
C ALA A 29 -9.53 -14.41 -21.25
N PRO A 30 -9.64 -13.61 -22.32
CA PRO A 30 -8.53 -12.79 -22.74
C PRO A 30 -8.11 -11.99 -21.52
N ALA A 31 -6.85 -12.17 -21.11
CA ALA A 31 -6.24 -11.37 -20.08
C ALA A 31 -6.51 -9.92 -20.48
N ALA A 32 -7.45 -9.28 -19.78
CA ALA A 32 -7.62 -7.85 -19.85
C ALA A 32 -6.31 -7.32 -19.32
N SER A 33 -5.39 -7.09 -20.26
CA SER A 33 -4.22 -6.28 -20.06
C SER A 33 -4.77 -4.96 -19.56
N THR A 34 -4.75 -4.77 -18.25
CA THR A 34 -4.94 -3.47 -17.65
C THR A 34 -3.77 -2.67 -18.19
N ALA A 35 -4.00 -2.04 -19.34
CA ALA A 35 -3.10 -1.06 -19.89
C ALA A 35 -2.86 -0.11 -18.73
N ALA A 36 -1.62 -0.11 -18.23
CA ALA A 36 -1.14 0.94 -17.36
C ALA A 36 -1.49 2.22 -18.09
N ALA A 37 -2.56 2.88 -17.65
CA ALA A 37 -2.89 4.22 -18.09
C ALA A 37 -1.59 4.98 -17.87
N ALA A 38 -0.94 5.38 -18.96
CA ALA A 38 0.24 6.21 -18.92
C ALA A 38 -0.16 7.39 -18.05
N ALA A 39 0.35 7.41 -16.82
CA ALA A 39 0.00 8.43 -15.86
C ALA A 39 0.42 9.74 -16.52
N ALA A 40 -0.57 10.55 -16.91
CA ALA A 40 -0.32 11.93 -17.25
C ALA A 40 0.58 12.50 -16.14
N PRO A 41 1.56 13.37 -16.46
CA PRO A 41 2.39 13.98 -15.43
C PRO A 41 1.44 14.57 -14.39
N VAL A 42 1.41 13.95 -13.22
CA VAL A 42 0.48 14.33 -12.17
C VAL A 42 1.07 15.58 -11.57
N THR A 43 0.74 16.72 -12.17
CA THR A 43 1.13 18.04 -11.68
C THR A 43 0.56 18.18 -10.28
N ASP A 44 1.43 18.46 -9.31
CA ASP A 44 1.02 18.75 -7.94
C ASP A 44 0.05 19.95 -7.98
N ALA A 45 -1.20 19.73 -7.54
CA ALA A 45 -2.22 20.77 -7.51
C ALA A 45 -2.00 21.77 -6.37
N LEU A 46 -1.26 21.36 -5.33
CA LEU A 46 -0.99 22.17 -4.16
C LEU A 46 0.35 22.94 -4.33
N PRO A 47 0.36 24.27 -4.10
CA PRO A 47 1.57 25.08 -4.19
C PRO A 47 2.68 24.59 -3.25
N ALA A 48 3.94 24.81 -3.65
CA ALA A 48 5.06 24.18 -2.97
C ALA A 48 5.28 24.66 -1.53
N ASP A 49 4.94 25.92 -1.25
CA ASP A 49 4.97 26.56 0.06
C ASP A 49 3.90 26.03 1.04
N LYS A 50 2.89 25.32 0.52
CA LYS A 50 1.78 24.75 1.32
C LYS A 50 2.03 23.35 1.81
N VAL A 51 3.21 22.79 1.53
CA VAL A 51 3.61 21.46 2.01
C VAL A 51 5.11 21.42 2.27
N SER A 52 5.48 20.99 3.47
CA SER A 52 6.86 20.91 3.92
C SER A 52 7.19 19.51 4.40
N VAL A 53 8.46 19.15 4.28
CA VAL A 53 9.06 17.96 4.91
C VAL A 53 10.37 18.41 5.53
N ALA A 54 10.44 18.38 6.85
CA ALA A 54 11.64 18.67 7.62
C ALA A 54 12.21 17.37 8.21
N LEU A 55 13.54 17.24 8.24
CA LEU A 55 14.21 16.08 8.80
C LEU A 55 14.82 16.41 10.17
N SER A 56 14.71 15.49 11.12
CA SER A 56 15.33 15.54 12.45
C SER A 56 15.92 14.18 12.83
N ASP A 57 16.62 14.12 13.96
CA ASP A 57 17.13 12.88 14.56
C ASP A 57 17.93 12.00 13.59
N VAL A 58 18.70 12.65 12.72
CA VAL A 58 19.51 12.02 11.68
C VAL A 58 20.54 11.09 12.31
N ASP A 59 20.54 9.83 11.89
CA ASP A 59 21.54 8.83 12.22
C ASP A 59 22.35 8.48 10.97
N CYS A 60 23.67 8.68 11.07
CA CYS A 60 24.63 8.45 10.00
C CYS A 60 25.63 7.32 10.33
N SER A 61 25.38 6.54 11.39
CA SER A 61 26.27 5.44 11.80
C SER A 61 26.27 4.24 10.84
N GLY A 62 25.32 4.21 9.90
CA GLY A 62 25.21 3.21 8.84
C GLY A 62 24.51 3.79 7.62
N THR A 63 23.48 3.08 7.10
CA THR A 63 22.60 3.66 6.08
C THR A 63 21.87 4.86 6.70
N PRO A 64 22.00 6.08 6.15
CA PRO A 64 21.40 7.26 6.75
C PRO A 64 19.89 7.12 6.93
N VAL A 65 19.42 7.34 8.16
CA VAL A 65 18.00 7.38 8.49
C VAL A 65 17.67 8.61 9.34
N ALA A 66 16.44 9.09 9.22
CA ALA A 66 15.96 10.28 9.93
C ALA A 66 14.52 10.09 10.41
N VAL A 67 14.09 10.99 11.28
CA VAL A 67 12.68 11.30 11.50
C VAL A 67 12.30 12.41 10.51
N ALA A 68 11.11 12.31 9.91
CA ALA A 68 10.55 13.39 9.09
C ALA A 68 9.28 13.96 9.74
N THR A 69 9.18 15.27 9.75
CA THR A 69 7.95 16.00 10.07
C THR A 69 7.41 16.61 8.78
N MET A 70 6.23 16.15 8.37
CA MET A 70 5.50 16.68 7.22
C MET A 70 4.42 17.63 7.70
N GLY A 71 4.36 18.83 7.12
CA GLY A 71 3.27 19.78 7.35
C GLY A 71 2.57 20.12 6.04
N TRP A 72 1.27 20.39 6.11
CA TRP A 72 0.50 20.78 4.92
C TRP A 72 -0.65 21.74 5.25
N ASP A 73 -1.08 22.47 4.22
CA ASP A 73 -2.28 23.31 4.21
C ASP A 73 -2.97 23.17 2.84
N ALA A 74 -3.83 22.17 2.71
CA ALA A 74 -4.53 21.85 1.47
C ALA A 74 -5.75 22.75 1.20
N GLY A 75 -6.21 23.51 2.20
CA GLY A 75 -7.38 24.39 2.08
C GLY A 75 -8.61 23.68 1.51
N ALA A 76 -9.28 24.34 0.56
CA ALA A 76 -10.50 23.81 -0.07
C ALA A 76 -10.25 22.62 -1.01
N LEU A 77 -8.99 22.33 -1.39
CA LEU A 77 -8.66 21.20 -2.26
C LEU A 77 -8.86 19.85 -1.56
N ALA A 78 -8.92 19.83 -0.23
CA ALA A 78 -9.09 18.64 0.58
C ALA A 78 -10.05 18.87 1.75
N ALA A 79 -11.22 19.44 1.49
CA ALA A 79 -12.18 19.81 2.53
C ALA A 79 -12.61 18.61 3.43
N GLY A 80 -12.54 17.38 2.90
CA GLY A 80 -12.78 16.15 3.65
C GLY A 80 -11.55 15.57 4.37
N GLY A 81 -10.44 16.30 4.36
CA GLY A 81 -9.13 15.89 4.88
C GLY A 81 -8.25 15.18 3.85
N VAL A 82 -7.06 14.79 4.30
CA VAL A 82 -6.03 14.21 3.44
C VAL A 82 -5.65 12.81 3.86
N SER A 83 -5.18 12.02 2.89
CA SER A 83 -4.42 10.80 3.11
C SER A 83 -2.98 11.05 2.70
N VAL A 84 -2.03 10.79 3.61
CA VAL A 84 -0.60 10.80 3.31
C VAL A 84 -0.14 9.38 3.13
N PHE A 85 0.45 9.12 1.97
CA PHE A 85 1.05 7.84 1.63
C PHE A 85 2.56 7.98 1.61
N VAL A 86 3.23 6.86 1.87
CA VAL A 86 4.67 6.74 1.82
C VAL A 86 5.03 5.68 0.79
N GLU A 87 5.94 6.05 -0.09
CA GLU A 87 6.55 5.16 -1.07
C GLU A 87 8.07 5.09 -0.81
N SER A 88 8.59 3.89 -0.65
CA SER A 88 10.02 3.64 -0.53
C SER A 88 10.52 2.95 -1.79
N PRO A 89 11.78 3.19 -2.23
CA PRO A 89 12.35 2.50 -3.39
C PRO A 89 12.15 0.98 -3.30
N GLY A 90 11.60 0.39 -4.37
CA GLY A 90 11.34 -1.06 -4.45
C GLY A 90 10.17 -1.58 -3.61
N ASN A 91 9.44 -0.72 -2.90
CA ASN A 91 8.31 -1.11 -2.06
C ASN A 91 7.00 -0.50 -2.56
N PRO A 92 5.85 -1.18 -2.34
CA PRO A 92 4.56 -0.62 -2.71
C PRO A 92 4.21 0.59 -1.85
N ARG A 93 3.41 1.48 -2.43
CA ARG A 93 2.79 2.62 -1.74
C ARG A 93 1.96 2.15 -0.54
N LYS A 94 2.15 2.78 0.61
CA LYS A 94 1.41 2.47 1.84
C LYS A 94 0.80 3.71 2.46
N LEU A 95 -0.44 3.61 2.93
CA LEU A 95 -1.07 4.67 3.73
C LEU A 95 -0.28 4.82 5.05
N TRP A 96 0.18 6.03 5.33
CA TRP A 96 0.90 6.34 6.56
C TRP A 96 -0.02 7.03 7.58
N VAL A 97 -0.70 8.10 7.17
CA VAL A 97 -1.58 8.86 8.07
C VAL A 97 -2.76 9.46 7.33
N GLU A 98 -3.88 9.57 8.04
CA GLU A 98 -5.05 10.32 7.65
C GLU A 98 -5.27 11.45 8.65
N ALA A 99 -5.41 12.69 8.18
CA ALA A 99 -5.56 13.85 9.04
C ALA A 99 -6.41 14.96 8.39
N GLY A 100 -6.53 16.11 9.05
CA GLY A 100 -7.29 17.25 8.56
C GLY A 100 -6.68 17.88 7.31
N GLN A 101 -7.42 18.79 6.69
CA GLN A 101 -6.97 19.54 5.50
C GLN A 101 -5.74 20.43 5.76
N LYS A 102 -5.47 20.75 7.03
CA LYS A 102 -4.29 21.49 7.49
C LYS A 102 -3.82 20.85 8.78
N ASP A 103 -2.66 20.24 8.76
CA ASP A 103 -2.13 19.50 9.90
C ASP A 103 -0.61 19.26 9.75
N THR A 104 -0.04 18.57 10.73
CA THR A 104 1.33 18.07 10.71
C THR A 104 1.38 16.62 11.19
N ALA A 105 2.29 15.83 10.63
CA ALA A 105 2.55 14.46 11.05
C ALA A 105 4.04 14.20 11.14
N THR A 106 4.47 13.43 12.15
CA THR A 106 5.87 13.09 12.39
C THR A 106 6.06 11.57 12.31
N THR A 107 7.05 11.14 11.53
CA THR A 107 7.36 9.71 11.36
C THR A 107 8.10 9.14 12.58
N GLY A 108 8.34 7.83 12.56
CA GLY A 108 9.44 7.26 13.35
C GLY A 108 10.79 7.46 12.66
N LYS A 109 11.86 7.00 13.29
CA LYS A 109 13.22 7.00 12.72
C LYS A 109 13.37 5.85 11.71
N TRP A 110 12.80 6.03 10.53
CA TRP A 110 12.84 5.06 9.43
C TRP A 110 12.93 5.72 8.06
N VAL A 111 12.91 7.06 7.98
CA VAL A 111 12.96 7.78 6.71
C VAL A 111 14.37 7.74 6.17
N PHE A 112 14.54 7.29 4.94
CA PHE A 112 15.82 7.24 4.23
C PHE A 112 15.72 7.95 2.88
N GLU A 113 16.86 8.14 2.22
CA GLU A 113 16.92 8.78 0.90
C GLU A 113 16.05 8.06 -0.13
N GLY A 114 15.31 8.83 -0.94
CA GLY A 114 14.36 8.29 -1.91
C GLY A 114 12.97 7.98 -1.36
N THR A 115 12.75 8.10 -0.04
CA THR A 115 11.39 8.05 0.53
C THR A 115 10.55 9.19 -0.07
N GLN A 116 9.38 8.85 -0.62
CA GLN A 116 8.41 9.80 -1.14
C GLN A 116 7.18 9.85 -0.24
N PHE A 117 6.72 11.06 0.06
CA PHE A 117 5.45 11.34 0.70
C PHE A 117 4.48 11.86 -0.35
N THR A 118 3.34 11.18 -0.50
CA THR A 118 2.28 11.58 -1.43
C THR A 118 1.05 12.02 -0.64
N LEU A 119 0.74 13.31 -0.72
CA LEU A 119 -0.47 13.92 -0.16
C LEU A 119 -1.63 13.77 -1.14
N GLN A 120 -2.75 13.22 -0.69
CA GLN A 120 -3.93 12.96 -1.51
C GLN A 120 -5.19 13.49 -0.80
N ASP A 121 -6.12 14.08 -1.55
CA ASP A 121 -7.46 14.34 -1.02
C ASP A 121 -8.15 13.01 -0.69
N ARG A 122 -8.67 12.89 0.54
CA ARG A 122 -9.30 11.65 1.02
C ARG A 122 -10.57 11.32 0.24
N VAL A 123 -11.30 12.34 -0.21
CA VAL A 123 -12.62 12.15 -0.82
C VAL A 123 -12.50 11.76 -2.29
N SER A 124 -11.80 12.57 -3.07
CA SER A 124 -11.66 12.35 -4.52
C SER A 124 -10.53 11.41 -4.90
N GLY A 125 -9.55 11.20 -4.02
CA GLY A 125 -8.31 10.53 -4.38
C GLY A 125 -7.42 11.38 -5.30
N ALA A 126 -7.65 12.70 -5.43
CA ALA A 126 -6.75 13.56 -6.19
C ALA A 126 -5.40 13.70 -5.47
N VAL A 127 -4.29 13.49 -6.18
CA VAL A 127 -2.95 13.78 -5.64
C VAL A 127 -2.77 15.30 -5.60
N LEU A 128 -2.43 15.81 -4.42
CA LEU A 128 -2.27 17.24 -4.17
C LEU A 128 -0.81 17.64 -4.21
N ALA A 129 0.07 16.83 -3.61
CA ALA A 129 1.51 17.09 -3.61
C ALA A 129 2.33 15.80 -3.45
N ARG A 130 3.57 15.82 -3.94
CA ARG A 130 4.58 14.80 -3.65
C ARG A 130 5.86 15.41 -3.12
N ARG A 131 6.42 14.87 -2.05
CA ARG A 131 7.70 15.31 -1.49
C ARG A 131 8.65 14.14 -1.32
N ALA A 132 9.72 14.15 -2.10
CA ALA A 132 10.80 13.17 -1.98
C ALA A 132 11.88 13.66 -1.03
N VAL A 133 12.39 12.75 -0.21
CA VAL A 133 13.59 12.97 0.60
C VAL A 133 14.80 12.77 -0.31
N ALA A 134 15.32 13.88 -0.84
CA ALA A 134 16.41 13.82 -1.82
C ALA A 134 17.74 13.39 -1.21
N LYS A 135 18.11 13.97 -0.06
CA LYS A 135 19.36 13.67 0.64
C LYS A 135 19.19 13.85 2.14
N ILE A 136 19.77 12.96 2.93
CA ILE A 136 19.84 13.11 4.38
C ILE A 136 21.14 13.84 4.73
N PRO A 137 21.09 14.96 5.48
CA PRO A 137 22.27 15.78 5.75
C PRO A 137 23.15 15.12 6.82
N CYS A 138 23.96 14.14 6.41
CA CYS A 138 25.08 13.65 7.20
C CYS A 138 26.23 14.65 7.08
N GLN A 139 26.55 15.32 8.18
CA GLN A 139 27.84 16.01 8.29
C GLN A 139 28.92 14.93 8.23
N LYS A 140 29.92 15.08 7.34
CA LYS A 140 31.10 14.22 7.38
C LYS A 140 31.72 14.44 8.76
N GLN A 141 31.70 13.42 9.60
CA GLN A 141 32.45 13.41 10.85
C GLN A 141 33.95 13.43 10.56
#